data_AF-A0A1B0AYR0-F1
#
_entry.id   AF-A0A1B0AYR0-F1
#
_cell.length_a   1.000
_cell.length_b   1.000
_cell.length_c   1.000
_cell.angle_alpha   90.00
_cell.angle_beta   90.00
_cell.angle_gamma   90.00
#
_symmetry.space_group_name_H-M   'P 1'
#
loop_
_entity.id
_entity.type
_entity.pdbx_description
1 polymer ?
#
loop_
_entity_poly.entity_id
_entity_poly.type
_entity_poly.pdbx_seq_one_letter_code
_entity_poly.pdbx_strand_id
1 'polypeptide(L)'
;MSASKGSLIKEELQDEGGLLSLEKLDRASPDLWPEKIPGITDFIAMSNTPIRTPAAEWSRGLSQEDMAAITQLSTLSPNALIMEIKNIYDEAYQLGISEAKEMTRGKYLGIFNNAKKK
;
A
#
# COMPACT_ATOMS: atom_id res chain seq x y z
N MET A 1 7.32 69.51 -20.78
CA MET A 1 7.21 68.10 -20.33
C MET A 1 6.64 67.34 -21.53
N SER A 2 7.36 66.56 -22.35
CA SER A 2 8.38 65.52 -22.08
C SER A 2 7.86 64.51 -21.05
N ALA A 3 7.68 63.20 -21.31
CA ALA A 3 7.85 62.38 -22.53
C ALA A 3 6.72 61.30 -22.58
N SER A 4 6.64 60.27 -23.44
CA SER A 4 7.56 59.66 -24.43
C SER A 4 6.77 58.91 -25.54
N LYS A 5 7.38 57.93 -26.24
CA LYS A 5 6.75 56.95 -27.16
C LYS A 5 6.62 55.56 -26.50
N GLY A 6 5.76 54.69 -27.05
CA GLY A 6 5.66 53.25 -26.74
C GLY A 6 4.29 52.70 -27.15
N SER A 7 4.06 52.36 -28.43
CA SER A 7 4.43 51.09 -29.07
C SER A 7 3.73 49.88 -28.47
N LEU A 8 2.78 49.29 -29.24
CA LEU A 8 2.23 47.97 -28.97
C LEU A 8 3.36 46.93 -29.09
N ILE A 9 3.95 46.55 -27.97
CA ILE A 9 4.81 45.37 -27.90
C ILE A 9 3.90 44.19 -27.56
N LYS A 10 3.56 43.42 -28.59
CA LYS A 10 3.08 42.05 -28.44
C LYS A 10 4.27 41.24 -27.94
N GLU A 11 4.47 41.24 -26.63
CA GLU A 11 5.60 40.56 -26.00
C GLU A 11 5.35 39.05 -26.09
N GLU A 12 5.88 38.44 -27.14
CA GLU A 12 6.26 37.04 -27.11
C GLU A 12 7.28 36.88 -25.98
N LEU A 13 6.79 36.53 -24.79
CA LEU A 13 7.60 35.95 -23.74
C LEU A 13 7.93 34.51 -24.14
N GLN A 14 8.81 34.42 -25.15
CA GLN A 14 10.07 33.68 -25.09
C GLN A 14 10.03 32.50 -24.10
N ASP A 15 9.50 31.38 -24.56
CA ASP A 15 9.41 30.10 -23.84
C ASP A 15 10.81 29.47 -23.74
N GLU A 16 11.63 30.01 -22.85
CA GLU A 16 13.02 29.60 -22.58
C GLU A 16 13.08 28.23 -21.88
N GLY A 17 12.83 27.16 -22.64
CA GLY A 17 13.30 25.80 -22.36
C GLY A 17 12.84 25.14 -21.05
N GLY A 18 11.95 25.78 -20.30
CA GLY A 18 11.44 25.28 -19.03
C GLY A 18 10.34 24.26 -19.25
N LEU A 19 10.65 22.97 -19.10
CA LEU A 19 9.64 21.91 -19.01
C LEU A 19 8.80 22.09 -17.74
N LEU A 20 7.77 22.95 -17.82
CA LEU A 20 6.83 23.22 -16.73
C LEU A 20 5.91 22.00 -16.52
N SER A 21 6.24 21.18 -15.54
CA SER A 21 5.41 20.05 -15.12
C SER A 21 4.15 20.52 -14.40
N LEU A 22 3.02 20.52 -15.11
CA LEU A 22 1.67 20.74 -14.54
C LEU A 22 1.17 19.51 -13.75
N GLU A 23 2.06 18.76 -13.10
CA GLU A 23 1.74 17.60 -12.26
C GLU A 23 0.96 18.07 -11.04
N LYS A 24 -0.26 17.54 -10.86
CA LYS A 24 -0.94 17.63 -9.57
C LYS A 24 -0.22 16.70 -8.60
N LEU A 25 0.51 17.28 -7.65
CA LEU A 25 1.10 16.59 -6.51
C LEU A 25 0.03 16.18 -5.48
N ASP A 26 -1.09 15.63 -5.94
CA ASP A 26 -2.11 14.97 -5.12
C ASP A 26 -1.58 13.61 -4.65
N ARG A 27 -0.43 13.64 -3.95
CA ARG A 27 0.24 12.51 -3.31
C ARG A 27 -0.45 12.09 -2.00
N ALA A 28 -1.75 12.33 -1.90
CA ALA A 28 -2.57 11.56 -0.99
C ALA A 28 -2.36 10.09 -1.34
N SER A 29 -2.08 9.25 -0.33
CA SER A 29 -2.17 7.81 -0.51
C SER A 29 -3.51 7.49 -1.18
N PRO A 30 -3.56 6.61 -2.20
CA PRO A 30 -4.82 6.22 -2.81
C PRO A 30 -5.83 5.87 -1.73
N ASP A 31 -7.09 6.31 -1.90
CA ASP A 31 -8.17 5.99 -0.96
C ASP A 31 -8.06 4.53 -0.55
N LEU A 32 -8.03 4.28 0.77
CA LEU A 32 -7.92 2.92 1.30
C LEU A 32 -8.97 2.08 0.60
N TRP A 33 -8.53 0.96 -0.01
CA TRP A 33 -9.36 0.06 -0.82
C TRP A 33 -10.77 -0.02 -0.24
N PRO A 34 -11.81 0.36 -1.00
CA PRO A 34 -13.15 0.60 -0.45
C PRO A 34 -13.58 -0.58 0.41
N GLU A 35 -13.99 -0.30 1.66
CA GLU A 35 -14.21 -1.31 2.71
C GLU A 35 -14.96 -2.52 2.14
N LYS A 36 -14.24 -3.62 1.87
CA LYS A 36 -14.83 -4.81 1.24
C LYS A 36 -15.86 -5.48 2.16
N ILE A 37 -15.82 -5.15 3.45
CA ILE A 37 -16.66 -5.69 4.52
C ILE A 37 -17.01 -4.53 5.48
N PRO A 38 -18.28 -4.08 5.54
CA PRO A 38 -18.68 -3.01 6.45
C PRO A 38 -18.42 -3.36 7.93
N GLY A 39 -17.90 -2.39 8.68
CA GLY A 39 -17.64 -2.52 10.12
C GLY A 39 -16.29 -3.15 10.47
N ILE A 40 -15.45 -3.46 9.48
CA ILE A 40 -14.16 -4.09 9.75
C ILE A 40 -13.11 -3.11 10.26
N THR A 41 -13.13 -1.84 9.82
CA THR A 41 -12.27 -0.80 10.39
C THR A 41 -12.54 -0.59 11.88
N ASP A 42 -13.81 -0.54 12.29
CA ASP A 42 -14.18 -0.44 13.71
C ASP A 42 -13.71 -1.68 14.50
N PHE A 43 -13.88 -2.88 13.94
CA PHE A 43 -13.40 -4.13 14.55
C PHE A 43 -11.88 -4.08 14.78
N ILE A 44 -11.10 -3.75 13.74
CA ILE A 44 -9.62 -3.61 13.82
C ILE A 44 -9.21 -2.50 14.81
N ALA A 45 -10.02 -1.45 14.98
CA ALA A 45 -9.75 -0.39 15.96
C ALA A 45 -9.85 -0.87 17.42
N MET A 46 -10.56 -1.98 17.70
CA MET A 46 -10.73 -2.50 19.06
C MET A 46 -9.44 -3.14 19.61
N SER A 47 -9.07 -2.76 20.83
CA SER A 47 -7.83 -3.19 21.51
C SER A 47 -7.67 -4.70 21.68
N ASN A 48 -8.76 -5.47 21.63
CA ASN A 48 -8.78 -6.91 21.89
C ASN A 48 -8.81 -7.77 20.60
N THR A 49 -8.67 -7.18 19.40
CA THR A 49 -8.54 -8.01 18.19
C THR A 49 -7.14 -8.60 18.07
N PRO A 50 -6.99 -9.87 17.61
CA PRO A 50 -5.68 -10.45 17.32
C PRO A 50 -4.84 -9.66 16.31
N ILE A 51 -5.51 -8.87 15.46
CA ILE A 51 -4.90 -7.95 14.47
C ILE A 51 -4.10 -6.82 15.16
N ARG A 52 -4.42 -6.48 16.41
CA ARG A 52 -3.72 -5.49 17.25
C ARG A 52 -2.64 -6.10 18.17
N THR A 53 -2.13 -7.28 17.83
CA THR A 53 -0.92 -7.84 18.46
C THR A 53 0.28 -6.89 18.32
N PRO A 54 1.26 -6.94 19.23
CA PRO A 54 2.26 -5.89 19.36
C PRO A 54 3.20 -5.81 18.14
N ALA A 55 3.56 -4.57 17.77
CA ALA A 55 4.56 -4.17 16.77
C ALA A 55 4.86 -5.25 15.71
N ALA A 56 4.21 -5.09 14.54
CA ALA A 56 4.22 -6.04 13.43
C ALA A 56 5.62 -6.61 13.17
N GLU A 57 5.71 -7.91 12.91
CA GLU A 57 6.96 -8.65 13.15
C GLU A 57 8.13 -8.17 12.27
N TRP A 58 7.84 -7.67 11.06
CA TRP A 58 8.80 -6.99 10.17
C TRP A 58 9.43 -5.70 10.74
N SER A 59 8.82 -5.09 11.75
CA SER A 59 9.37 -3.91 12.47
C SER A 59 10.34 -4.29 13.59
N ARG A 60 10.38 -5.58 13.94
CA ARG A 60 11.43 -6.16 14.77
C ARG A 60 12.62 -6.42 13.84
N GLY A 61 13.83 -6.11 14.29
CA GLY A 61 15.04 -6.32 13.46
C GLY A 61 15.22 -7.79 13.08
N LEU A 62 15.95 -8.06 11.99
CA LEU A 62 16.14 -9.42 11.47
C LEU A 62 16.61 -10.37 12.57
N SER A 63 15.85 -11.46 12.74
CA SER A 63 16.22 -12.55 13.62
C SER A 63 17.33 -13.41 13.00
N GLN A 64 17.89 -14.31 13.81
CA GLN A 64 18.87 -15.29 13.33
C GLN A 64 18.28 -16.22 12.26
N GLU A 65 16.96 -16.47 12.31
CA GLU A 65 16.23 -17.28 11.33
C GLU A 65 16.08 -16.54 9.99
N ASP A 66 15.70 -15.25 10.02
CA ASP A 66 15.62 -14.41 8.81
C ASP A 66 16.97 -14.31 8.10
N MET A 67 18.04 -14.12 8.87
CA MET A 67 19.42 -14.09 8.34
C MET A 67 19.84 -15.42 7.72
N ALA A 68 19.39 -16.55 8.28
CA ALA A 68 19.63 -17.88 7.72
C ALA A 68 18.85 -18.08 6.41
N ALA A 69 17.57 -17.69 6.36
CA ALA A 69 16.72 -17.77 5.17
C ALA A 69 17.28 -16.91 4.01
N ILE A 70 17.69 -15.67 4.29
CA ILE A 70 18.36 -14.79 3.30
C ILE A 70 19.63 -15.44 2.77
N THR A 71 20.43 -16.05 3.64
CA THR A 71 21.67 -16.74 3.24
C THR A 71 21.37 -17.94 2.35
N GLN A 72 20.35 -18.74 2.68
CA GLN A 72 19.92 -19.87 1.84
C GLN A 72 19.49 -19.40 0.44
N LEU A 73 18.62 -18.39 0.36
CA LEU A 73 18.16 -17.80 -0.91
C LEU A 73 19.33 -17.26 -1.75
N SER A 74 20.33 -16.63 -1.11
CA SER A 74 21.53 -16.11 -1.77
C SER A 74 22.43 -17.20 -2.38
N THR A 75 22.35 -18.44 -1.89
CA THR A 75 23.12 -19.59 -2.45
C THR A 75 22.43 -20.31 -3.60
N LEU A 76 21.18 -19.97 -3.92
CA LEU A 76 20.41 -20.63 -4.97
C LEU A 76 20.93 -20.26 -6.37
N SER A 77 20.90 -21.23 -7.29
CA SER A 77 21.10 -20.94 -8.71
C SER A 77 19.93 -20.10 -9.27
N PRO A 78 20.11 -19.32 -10.35
CA PRO A 78 19.03 -18.50 -10.92
C PRO A 78 17.76 -19.30 -11.25
N ASN A 79 17.90 -20.53 -11.75
CA ASN A 79 16.77 -21.41 -12.03
C ASN A 79 16.04 -21.87 -10.76
N ALA A 80 16.79 -22.15 -9.67
CA ALA A 80 16.20 -22.50 -8.38
C ALA A 80 15.47 -21.30 -7.75
N LEU A 81 16.06 -20.10 -7.82
CA LEU A 81 15.41 -18.85 -7.39
C LEU A 81 14.09 -18.60 -8.13
N ILE A 82 14.04 -18.84 -9.45
CA ILE A 82 12.81 -18.71 -10.24
C ILE A 82 11.73 -19.72 -9.81
N MET A 83 12.11 -20.95 -9.44
CA MET A 83 11.16 -21.93 -8.89
C MET A 83 10.63 -21.49 -7.53
N GLU A 84 11.49 -20.96 -6.65
CA GLU A 84 11.09 -20.48 -5.33
C GLU A 84 10.13 -19.29 -5.41
N ILE A 85 10.40 -18.34 -6.31
CA ILE A 85 9.49 -17.20 -6.59
C ILE A 85 8.12 -17.69 -7.07
N LYS A 86 8.06 -18.75 -7.90
CA LYS A 86 6.79 -19.36 -8.32
C LYS A 86 6.07 -20.05 -7.17
N ASN A 87 6.79 -20.77 -6.32
CA ASN A 87 6.20 -21.42 -5.15
C ASN A 87 5.55 -20.38 -4.21
N ILE A 88 6.27 -19.31 -3.88
CA ILE A 88 5.76 -18.19 -3.06
C ILE A 88 4.53 -17.52 -3.71
N TYR A 89 4.53 -17.37 -5.04
CA TYR A 89 3.39 -16.81 -5.78
C TYR A 89 2.14 -17.70 -5.67
N ASP A 90 2.30 -19.01 -5.87
CA ASP A 90 1.20 -19.97 -5.78
C ASP A 90 0.68 -20.10 -4.33
N GLU A 91 1.57 -20.12 -3.33
CA GLU A 91 1.21 -20.11 -1.91
C GLU A 91 0.44 -18.84 -1.52
N ALA A 92 0.92 -17.65 -1.92
CA ALA A 92 0.24 -16.38 -1.66
C ALA A 92 -1.16 -16.33 -2.31
N TYR A 93 -1.32 -16.91 -3.50
CA TYR A 93 -2.61 -17.03 -4.16
C TYR A 93 -3.58 -17.95 -3.39
N GLN A 94 -3.12 -19.13 -2.93
CA GLN A 94 -3.95 -20.02 -2.12
C GLN A 94 -4.30 -19.41 -0.75
N LEU A 95 -3.39 -18.66 -0.14
CA LEU A 95 -3.62 -17.93 1.10
C LEU A 95 -4.69 -16.84 0.91
N GLY A 96 -4.62 -16.07 -0.17
CA GLY A 96 -5.65 -15.07 -0.49
C GLY A 96 -7.04 -15.68 -0.71
N ILE A 97 -7.12 -16.88 -1.28
CA ILE A 97 -8.39 -17.62 -1.41
C ILE A 97 -8.91 -18.08 -0.05
N SER A 98 -8.05 -18.59 0.84
CA SER A 98 -8.46 -19.09 2.15
C SER A 98 -8.89 -17.96 3.09
N GLU A 99 -8.15 -16.85 3.07
CA GLU A 99 -8.51 -15.60 3.76
C GLU A 99 -9.88 -15.08 3.27
N ALA A 100 -10.08 -14.93 1.95
CA ALA A 100 -11.36 -14.42 1.42
C ALA A 100 -12.57 -15.29 1.82
N LYS A 101 -12.40 -16.61 1.93
CA LYS A 101 -13.42 -17.53 2.45
C LYS A 101 -13.71 -17.29 3.93
N GLU A 102 -12.68 -17.20 4.78
CA GLU A 102 -12.86 -17.00 6.22
C GLU A 102 -13.43 -15.61 6.55
N MET A 103 -13.02 -14.59 5.80
CA MET A 103 -13.55 -13.23 5.93
C MET A 103 -15.03 -13.16 5.52
N THR A 104 -15.42 -13.91 4.47
CA THR A 104 -16.84 -14.08 4.08
C THR A 104 -17.63 -14.82 5.16
N ARG A 105 -17.05 -15.87 5.76
CA ARG A 105 -17.65 -16.60 6.89
C ARG A 105 -17.83 -15.71 8.13
N GLY A 106 -16.83 -14.90 8.48
CA GLY A 106 -16.92 -13.91 9.56
C GLY A 106 -18.06 -12.90 9.36
N LYS A 107 -18.26 -12.44 8.12
CA LYS A 107 -19.40 -11.59 7.74
C LYS A 107 -20.75 -12.27 8.01
N TYR A 108 -20.92 -13.54 7.63
CA TYR A 108 -22.16 -14.30 7.90
C TYR A 108 -22.37 -14.61 9.39
N LEU A 109 -21.28 -14.81 10.15
CA LEU A 109 -21.32 -14.99 11.61
C LEU A 109 -21.52 -13.66 12.37
N GLY A 110 -21.51 -12.52 11.68
CA GLY A 110 -21.75 -11.20 12.28
C GLY A 110 -20.65 -10.73 13.24
N ILE A 111 -19.45 -11.31 13.21
CA ILE A 111 -18.37 -10.99 14.18
C ILE A 111 -17.83 -9.56 14.02
N PHE A 112 -18.05 -8.94 12.86
CA PHE A 112 -17.72 -7.54 12.57
C PHE A 112 -18.86 -6.56 12.92
N ASN A 113 -20.03 -7.06 13.35
CA ASN A 113 -21.17 -6.21 13.66
C ASN A 113 -21.10 -5.72 15.11
N ASN A 114 -20.94 -4.40 15.27
CA ASN A 114 -20.82 -3.74 16.56
C ASN A 114 -22.17 -3.61 17.28
N ALA A 115 -22.70 -4.76 17.71
CA ALA A 115 -23.80 -4.83 18.65
C ALA A 115 -23.33 -4.28 20.02
N LYS A 116 -23.37 -2.95 20.16
CA LYS A 116 -23.37 -2.29 21.46
C LYS A 116 -24.52 -2.89 22.26
N LYS A 117 -24.21 -3.81 23.19
CA LYS A 117 -25.15 -4.21 24.24
C LYS A 117 -25.50 -2.94 25.00
N LYS A 118 -26.74 -2.49 24.85
CA LYS A 118 -27.34 -1.45 25.70
C LYS A 118 -27.45 -1.97 27.13
#